data_AF-A0A9D1U4Q7-F1
#
_entry.id   AF-A0A9D1U4Q7-F1
#
_cell.length_a   1.000
_cell.length_b   1.000
_cell.length_c   1.000
_cell.angle_alpha   90.00
_cell.angle_beta   90.00
_cell.angle_gamma   90.00
#
_symmetry.space_group_name_H-M   'P 1'
#
loop_
_entity.id
_entity.type
_entity.pdbx_description
1 polymer ?
#
loop_
_entity_poly.entity_id
_entity_poly.type
_entity_poly.pdbx_seq_one_letter_code
_entity_poly.pdbx_strand_id
1 'polypeptide(L)'
;MALVACLGALSFVLMLFEFPIIPVAPYLKVDFSDVIVLIATLIDGPITGVAAAVMKAVLHALVNGLSVGTLLGSFSDLLAAVALLLPFGWLVKQGRSAKRFWVAAVAGTLLMTIVMALANWWVLTPLYMKLWSWKPTLPIVQLVVTGVVPFNLVKGLLVAIVTALIYFHLPARVINRLK
;
A
#
# COMPACT_ATOMS: atom_id res chain seq x y z
N MET A 1 10.82 -1.63 18.01
CA MET A 1 11.70 -0.73 17.23
C MET A 1 12.60 -1.48 16.24
N ALA A 2 13.43 -2.44 16.65
CA ALA A 2 14.29 -3.19 15.71
C ALA A 2 13.50 -3.87 14.57
N LEU A 3 12.36 -4.51 14.89
CA LEU A 3 11.47 -5.12 13.90
C LEU A 3 10.98 -4.12 12.84
N VAL A 4 10.55 -2.93 13.27
CA VAL A 4 10.09 -1.84 12.39
C VAL A 4 11.21 -1.39 11.46
N ALA A 5 12.42 -1.24 11.97
CA ALA A 5 13.57 -0.83 11.15
C ALA A 5 13.90 -1.89 10.10
N CYS A 6 14.00 -3.17 10.47
CA CYS A 6 14.30 -4.26 9.54
C CYS A 6 13.21 -4.44 8.48
N LEU A 7 11.94 -4.50 8.89
CA LEU A 7 10.82 -4.68 7.95
C LEU A 7 10.58 -3.42 7.11
N GLY A 8 10.73 -2.23 7.67
CA GLY A 8 10.65 -0.98 6.93
C GLY A 8 11.74 -0.86 5.86
N ALA A 9 12.98 -1.25 6.18
CA ALA A 9 14.08 -1.30 5.22
C ALA A 9 13.85 -2.34 4.11
N LEU A 10 13.37 -3.54 4.46
CA LEU A 10 13.03 -4.57 3.47
C LEU A 10 11.88 -4.12 2.56
N SER A 11 10.86 -3.49 3.14
CA SER A 11 9.73 -2.92 2.40
C SER A 11 10.22 -1.85 1.41
N PHE A 12 11.12 -0.96 1.85
CA PHE A 12 11.79 0.00 0.97
C PHE A 12 12.55 -0.67 -0.18
N VAL A 13 13.35 -1.72 0.09
CA VAL A 13 14.07 -2.44 -0.98
C VAL A 13 13.11 -2.99 -2.04
N LEU A 14 11.95 -3.53 -1.63
CA LEU A 14 10.94 -3.98 -2.59
C LEU A 14 10.28 -2.83 -3.36
N MET A 15 10.12 -1.67 -2.73
CA MET A 15 9.57 -0.48 -3.38
C MET A 15 10.48 0.03 -4.51
N LEU A 16 11.80 -0.20 -4.45
CA LEU A 16 12.72 0.17 -5.55
C LEU A 16 12.42 -0.54 -6.87
N PHE A 17 11.71 -1.67 -6.83
CA PHE A 17 11.29 -2.42 -8.02
C PHE A 17 9.86 -2.06 -8.47
N GLU A 18 9.45 -0.81 -8.23
CA GLU A 18 8.15 -0.30 -8.65
C GLU A 18 8.06 -0.07 -10.18
N PHE A 19 6.92 -0.41 -10.78
CA PHE A 19 6.69 -0.20 -12.22
C PHE A 19 5.23 0.17 -12.54
N PRO A 20 4.98 1.00 -13.57
CA PRO A 20 3.63 1.36 -13.95
C PRO A 20 2.92 0.20 -14.64
N ILE A 21 1.67 -0.10 -14.24
CA ILE A 21 0.84 -1.11 -14.93
C ILE A 21 -0.16 -0.45 -15.90
N ILE A 22 -0.60 0.78 -15.62
CA ILE A 22 -1.64 1.46 -16.39
C ILE A 22 -1.02 2.58 -17.24
N PRO A 23 -0.98 2.45 -18.58
CA PRO A 23 -0.35 3.45 -19.44
C PRO A 23 -0.96 4.84 -19.34
N VAL A 24 -2.28 4.94 -19.13
CA VAL A 24 -2.99 6.24 -19.03
C VAL A 24 -2.69 6.98 -17.71
N ALA A 25 -2.12 6.32 -16.71
CA ALA A 25 -1.77 6.89 -15.41
C ALA A 25 -0.38 6.41 -14.97
N PRO A 26 0.71 6.90 -15.60
CA PRO A 26 2.07 6.38 -15.41
C PRO A 26 2.65 6.65 -14.00
N TYR A 27 2.01 7.51 -13.22
CA TYR A 27 2.36 7.74 -11.82
C TYR A 27 1.85 6.63 -10.87
N LEU A 28 0.92 5.79 -11.32
CA LEU A 28 0.42 4.65 -10.55
C LEU A 28 1.34 3.45 -10.78
N LYS A 29 2.23 3.22 -9.82
CA LYS A 29 3.21 2.14 -9.88
C LYS A 29 2.89 1.05 -8.88
N VAL A 30 2.97 -0.19 -9.33
CA VAL A 30 2.84 -1.37 -8.47
C VAL A 30 4.19 -1.79 -7.94
N ASP A 31 4.17 -2.34 -6.74
CA ASP A 31 5.31 -2.89 -6.04
C ASP A 31 4.80 -3.90 -5.00
N PHE A 32 5.71 -4.68 -4.40
CA PHE A 32 5.37 -5.66 -3.35
C PHE A 32 5.78 -5.20 -1.94
N SER A 33 6.10 -3.92 -1.75
CA SER A 33 6.53 -3.39 -0.45
C SER A 33 5.45 -3.52 0.62
N ASP A 34 4.17 -3.38 0.25
CA ASP A 34 3.04 -3.48 1.17
C ASP A 34 2.82 -4.90 1.70
N VAL A 35 3.37 -5.92 1.03
CA VAL A 35 3.42 -7.29 1.58
C VAL A 35 4.18 -7.29 2.90
N ILE A 36 5.30 -6.56 2.98
CA ILE A 36 6.12 -6.47 4.18
C ILE A 36 5.44 -5.63 5.26
N VAL A 37 4.71 -4.57 4.86
CA VAL A 37 3.87 -3.76 5.76
C VAL A 37 2.78 -4.64 6.41
N LEU A 38 2.13 -5.51 5.62
CA LEU A 38 1.16 -6.46 6.14
C LEU A 38 1.80 -7.52 7.04
N ILE A 39 3.00 -8.01 6.72
CA ILE A 39 3.74 -8.92 7.62
C ILE A 39 4.06 -8.24 8.95
N ALA A 40 4.53 -6.98 8.93
CA ALA A 40 4.74 -6.21 10.15
C ALA A 40 3.45 -6.10 10.98
N THR A 41 2.33 -5.87 10.29
CA THR A 41 0.99 -5.84 10.89
C THR A 41 0.57 -7.20 11.49
N LEU A 42 0.91 -8.31 10.84
CA LEU A 42 0.61 -9.68 11.30
C LEU A 42 1.45 -10.10 12.50
N ILE A 43 2.65 -9.55 12.67
CA ILE A 43 3.55 -9.90 13.77
C ILE A 43 3.17 -9.16 15.05
N ASP A 44 2.87 -7.85 14.94
CA ASP A 44 2.79 -6.96 16.11
C ASP A 44 1.64 -5.93 16.04
N GLY A 45 0.83 -5.99 14.98
CA GLY A 45 -0.40 -5.23 14.83
C GLY A 45 -0.28 -3.94 14.01
N PRO A 46 -1.41 -3.21 13.84
CA PRO A 46 -1.50 -2.08 12.92
C PRO A 46 -0.47 -0.98 13.15
N ILE A 47 -0.14 -0.68 14.42
CA ILE A 47 0.83 0.39 14.76
C ILE A 47 2.21 0.06 14.16
N THR A 48 2.65 -1.19 14.29
CA THR A 48 3.92 -1.65 13.73
C THR A 48 3.89 -1.66 12.20
N GLY A 49 2.74 -1.99 11.59
CA GLY A 49 2.50 -1.84 10.16
C GLY A 49 2.64 -0.39 9.68
N VAL A 50 1.94 0.55 10.33
CA VAL A 50 2.04 1.99 10.01
C VAL A 50 3.47 2.48 10.15
N ALA A 51 4.16 2.12 11.24
CA ALA A 51 5.54 2.53 11.46
C ALA A 51 6.49 1.98 10.38
N ALA A 52 6.29 0.74 9.93
CA ALA A 52 7.05 0.16 8.82
C ALA A 52 6.75 0.86 7.48
N ALA A 53 5.50 1.22 7.21
CA ALA A 53 5.11 1.97 6.01
C ALA A 53 5.70 3.39 6.01
N VAL A 54 5.74 4.07 7.15
CA VAL A 54 6.40 5.38 7.29
C VAL A 54 7.90 5.25 7.04
N MET A 55 8.55 4.25 7.64
CA MET A 55 9.97 3.99 7.42
C MET A 55 10.27 3.74 5.94
N LYS A 56 9.45 2.91 5.27
CA LYS A 56 9.53 2.70 3.81
C LYS A 56 9.49 4.03 3.06
N ALA A 57 8.44 4.84 3.29
CA ALA A 57 8.22 6.07 2.55
C ALA A 57 9.35 7.10 2.74
N VAL A 58 9.89 7.20 3.96
CA VAL A 58 11.03 8.07 4.28
C VAL A 58 12.29 7.60 3.55
N LEU A 59 12.62 6.31 3.63
CA LEU A 59 13.79 5.76 2.93
C LEU A 59 13.67 5.93 1.42
N HIS A 60 12.48 5.69 0.87
CA HIS A 60 12.20 5.89 -0.55
C HIS A 60 12.44 7.34 -0.99
N ALA A 61 11.95 8.31 -0.21
CA ALA A 61 12.16 9.73 -0.50
C ALA A 61 13.63 10.17 -0.36
N LEU A 62 14.36 9.63 0.62
CA LEU A 62 15.79 9.95 0.80
C LEU A 62 16.66 9.40 -0.32
N VAL A 63 16.38 8.19 -0.81
CA VAL A 63 17.19 7.52 -1.83
C VAL A 63 16.83 7.98 -3.25
N ASN A 64 15.54 8.12 -3.56
CA ASN A 64 15.07 8.58 -4.88
C ASN A 64 15.00 10.11 -5.02
N GLY A 65 15.52 10.83 -4.01
CA GLY A 65 15.59 12.29 -3.98
C GLY A 65 14.33 12.97 -3.45
N LEU A 66 14.51 14.13 -2.81
CA LEU A 66 13.46 14.90 -2.15
C LEU A 66 12.70 15.84 -3.10
N SER A 67 12.53 15.42 -4.37
CA SER A 67 11.72 16.19 -5.31
C SER A 67 10.25 16.20 -4.88
N VAL A 68 9.49 17.24 -5.23
CA VAL A 68 8.06 17.31 -4.92
C VAL A 68 7.30 16.11 -5.50
N GLY A 69 7.72 15.59 -6.67
CA GLY A 69 7.11 14.41 -7.29
C GLY A 69 7.39 13.13 -6.53
N THR A 70 8.63 12.94 -6.08
CA THR A 70 9.02 11.79 -5.25
C THR A 70 8.26 11.82 -3.92
N LEU A 71 8.18 12.98 -3.27
CA LEU A 71 7.47 13.15 -2.00
C LEU A 71 5.97 12.88 -2.16
N LEU A 72 5.35 13.36 -3.25
CA LEU A 72 3.95 13.10 -3.56
C LEU A 72 3.69 11.60 -3.80
N GLY A 73 4.60 10.92 -4.51
CA GLY A 73 4.55 9.47 -4.74
C GLY A 73 4.67 8.67 -3.44
N SER A 74 5.71 8.95 -2.64
CA SER A 74 5.91 8.31 -1.34
C SER A 74 4.73 8.55 -0.38
N PHE A 75 4.13 9.74 -0.40
CA PHE A 75 2.94 10.05 0.38
C PHE A 75 1.71 9.28 -0.11
N SER A 76 1.49 9.23 -1.43
CA SER A 76 0.40 8.47 -2.05
C SER A 76 0.49 6.98 -1.70
N ASP A 77 1.69 6.41 -1.76
CA ASP A 77 1.94 5.02 -1.40
C ASP A 77 1.73 4.76 0.11
N LEU A 78 2.21 5.66 0.98
CA LEU A 78 1.94 5.59 2.42
C LEU A 78 0.43 5.64 2.73
N LEU A 79 -0.31 6.54 2.05
CA LEU A 79 -1.75 6.67 2.23
C LEU A 79 -2.48 5.38 1.83
N ALA A 80 -2.11 4.77 0.68
CA ALA A 80 -2.65 3.51 0.22
C ALA A 80 -2.36 2.37 1.23
N ALA A 81 -1.10 2.27 1.68
CA ALA A 81 -0.67 1.26 2.64
C ALA A 81 -1.45 1.35 3.96
N VAL A 82 -1.61 2.56 4.51
CA VAL A 82 -2.36 2.79 5.76
C VAL A 82 -3.84 2.45 5.58
N ALA A 83 -4.47 2.87 4.47
CA ALA A 83 -5.87 2.54 4.19
C ALA A 83 -6.10 1.03 4.05
N LEU A 84 -5.15 0.30 3.47
CA LEU A 84 -5.22 -1.15 3.34
C LEU A 84 -4.99 -1.87 4.68
N LEU A 85 -3.93 -1.50 5.41
CA LEU A 85 -3.47 -2.25 6.58
C LEU A 85 -4.39 -2.11 7.79
N LEU A 86 -5.10 -0.99 7.95
CA LEU A 86 -5.92 -0.71 9.13
C LEU A 86 -7.08 -1.72 9.29
N PRO A 87 -8.01 -1.88 8.33
CA PRO A 87 -9.06 -2.89 8.43
C PRO A 87 -8.49 -4.31 8.38
N PHE A 88 -7.40 -4.52 7.62
CA PHE A 88 -6.74 -5.81 7.54
C PHE A 88 -6.24 -6.27 8.92
N GLY A 89 -5.45 -5.43 9.58
CA GLY A 89 -4.88 -5.72 10.88
C GLY A 89 -5.93 -5.86 11.96
N TRP A 90 -6.98 -5.03 11.95
CA TRP A 90 -8.09 -5.14 12.91
C TRP A 90 -8.83 -6.48 12.81
N LEU A 91 -9.12 -6.94 11.58
CA LEU A 91 -9.84 -8.20 11.35
C LEU A 91 -8.99 -9.44 11.64
N VAL A 92 -7.69 -9.42 11.29
CA VAL A 92 -6.81 -10.57 11.54
C VAL A 92 -6.47 -10.74 13.02
N LYS A 93 -6.43 -9.64 13.80
CA LYS A 93 -6.23 -9.68 15.27
C LYS A 93 -7.28 -10.52 16.00
N GLN A 94 -8.49 -10.67 15.44
CA GLN A 94 -9.57 -11.41 16.09
C GLN A 94 -9.33 -12.93 16.12
N GLY A 95 -8.31 -13.43 15.41
CA GLY A 95 -7.79 -14.79 15.52
C GLY A 95 -7.46 -15.43 14.17
N ARG A 96 -6.58 -16.44 14.18
CA ARG A 96 -6.05 -17.10 12.98
C ARG A 96 -7.13 -17.91 12.25
N SER A 97 -7.43 -17.55 11.01
CA SER A 97 -8.34 -18.29 10.12
C SER A 97 -8.12 -17.85 8.67
N ALA A 98 -8.12 -18.79 7.73
CA ALA A 98 -8.05 -18.50 6.31
C ALA A 98 -9.22 -17.61 5.85
N LYS A 99 -10.44 -17.88 6.34
CA LYS A 99 -11.63 -17.06 6.05
C LYS A 99 -11.42 -15.62 6.51
N ARG A 100 -10.91 -15.42 7.73
CA ARG A 100 -10.68 -14.07 8.28
C ARG A 100 -9.59 -13.33 7.51
N PHE A 101 -8.53 -14.02 7.11
CA PHE A 101 -7.48 -13.43 6.27
C PHE A 101 -8.09 -12.85 4.97
N TRP A 102 -8.89 -13.63 4.25
CA TRP A 102 -9.47 -13.16 2.99
C TRP A 102 -10.51 -12.04 3.20
N VAL A 103 -11.34 -12.12 4.25
CA VAL A 103 -12.26 -11.02 4.60
C VAL A 103 -11.48 -9.74 4.93
N ALA A 104 -10.38 -9.86 5.67
CA ALA A 104 -9.50 -8.75 6.01
C ALA A 104 -8.84 -8.13 4.78
N ALA A 105 -8.34 -8.96 3.86
CA ALA A 105 -7.71 -8.52 2.62
C ALA A 105 -8.70 -7.81 1.69
N VAL A 106 -9.92 -8.33 1.55
CA VAL A 106 -10.99 -7.71 0.76
C VAL A 106 -11.40 -6.38 1.38
N ALA A 107 -11.64 -6.33 2.69
CA ALA A 107 -12.01 -5.09 3.38
C ALA A 107 -10.92 -4.01 3.23
N GLY A 108 -9.65 -4.37 3.40
CA GLY A 108 -8.52 -3.46 3.18
C GLY A 108 -8.38 -2.98 1.75
N THR A 109 -8.52 -3.88 0.77
CA THR A 109 -8.46 -3.51 -0.65
C THR A 109 -9.57 -2.55 -1.03
N LEU A 110 -10.80 -2.79 -0.56
CA LEU A 110 -11.93 -1.89 -0.81
C LEU A 110 -11.73 -0.52 -0.17
N LEU A 111 -11.28 -0.47 1.10
CA LEU A 111 -11.02 0.80 1.77
C LEU A 111 -9.89 1.57 1.09
N MET A 112 -8.78 0.90 0.75
CA MET A 112 -7.69 1.50 -0.03
C MET A 112 -8.21 2.06 -1.35
N THR A 113 -9.02 1.29 -2.10
CA THR A 113 -9.56 1.73 -3.39
C THR A 113 -10.43 2.97 -3.25
N ILE A 114 -11.30 3.04 -2.24
CA ILE A 114 -12.15 4.20 -1.96
C ILE A 114 -11.30 5.42 -1.59
N VAL A 115 -10.37 5.27 -0.65
CA VAL A 115 -9.50 6.36 -0.20
C VAL A 115 -8.66 6.89 -1.35
N MET A 116 -8.07 5.99 -2.14
CA MET A 116 -7.23 6.37 -3.27
C MET A 116 -8.02 6.98 -4.41
N ALA A 117 -9.26 6.55 -4.66
CA ALA A 117 -10.14 7.19 -5.64
C ALA A 117 -10.46 8.64 -5.25
N LEU A 118 -10.84 8.87 -3.99
CA LEU A 118 -11.13 10.22 -3.48
C LEU A 118 -9.87 11.10 -3.48
N ALA A 119 -8.75 10.57 -3.00
CA ALA A 119 -7.48 11.28 -2.97
C ALA A 119 -7.02 11.67 -4.37
N ASN A 120 -7.14 10.77 -5.36
CA ASN A 120 -6.80 11.08 -6.74
C ASN A 120 -7.75 12.09 -7.37
N TRP A 121 -9.05 12.00 -7.10
CA TRP A 121 -10.01 12.92 -7.67
C TRP A 121 -9.78 14.37 -7.21
N TRP A 122 -9.54 14.58 -5.92
CA TRP A 122 -9.46 15.93 -5.35
C TRP A 122 -8.04 16.48 -5.20
N VAL A 123 -7.03 15.62 -5.04
CA VAL A 123 -5.69 16.05 -4.61
C VAL A 123 -4.59 15.51 -5.52
N LEU A 124 -4.38 14.19 -5.57
CA LEU A 124 -3.18 13.61 -6.18
C LEU A 124 -3.12 13.84 -7.69
N THR A 125 -4.16 13.49 -8.45
CA THR A 125 -4.15 13.69 -9.92
C THR A 125 -4.01 15.17 -10.30
N PRO A 126 -4.79 16.12 -9.73
CA PRO A 126 -4.56 17.55 -9.97
C PRO A 126 -3.14 18.03 -9.67
N LEU A 127 -2.53 17.53 -8.59
CA LEU A 127 -1.15 17.88 -8.24
C LEU A 127 -0.14 17.33 -9.25
N TYR A 128 -0.30 16.09 -9.71
CA TYR A 128 0.54 15.52 -10.78
C TYR A 128 0.38 16.27 -12.10
N MET A 129 -0.84 16.65 -12.47
CA MET A 129 -1.10 17.48 -13.66
C MET A 129 -0.33 18.80 -13.59
N LYS A 130 -0.36 19.48 -12.43
CA LYS A 130 0.38 20.74 -12.22
C LYS A 130 1.89 20.53 -12.23
N LEU A 131 2.38 19.51 -11.52
CA LEU A 131 3.81 19.26 -11.36
C LEU A 131 4.49 18.88 -12.68
N TRP A 132 3.84 18.07 -13.51
CA TRP A 132 4.41 17.57 -14.76
C TRP A 132 3.94 18.32 -16.00
N SER A 133 3.16 19.39 -15.83
CA SER A 133 2.44 20.04 -16.95
C SER A 133 1.66 19.04 -17.80
N TRP A 134 1.17 17.98 -17.15
CA TRP A 134 0.52 16.86 -17.81
C TRP A 134 -0.96 17.16 -18.04
N LYS A 135 -1.40 17.01 -19.28
CA LYS A 135 -2.79 17.17 -19.70
C LYS A 135 -3.36 15.80 -20.07
N PRO A 136 -4.12 15.14 -19.17
CA PRO A 136 -4.72 13.86 -19.49
C PRO A 136 -5.74 14.03 -20.62
N THR A 137 -5.86 13.00 -21.46
CA THR A 137 -6.83 12.96 -22.57
C THR A 137 -8.27 12.78 -22.05
N LEU A 138 -8.42 12.17 -20.88
CA LEU A 138 -9.70 11.93 -20.22
C LEU A 138 -9.94 12.95 -19.10
N PRO A 139 -11.22 13.32 -18.83
CA PRO A 139 -11.59 14.02 -17.61
C PRO A 139 -11.11 13.28 -16.36
N ILE A 140 -10.76 14.02 -15.30
CA ILE A 140 -10.21 13.46 -14.06
C ILE A 140 -11.10 12.35 -13.49
N VAL A 141 -12.42 12.53 -13.46
CA VAL A 141 -13.36 11.53 -12.95
C VAL A 141 -13.26 10.22 -13.75
N GLN A 142 -13.18 10.30 -15.08
CA GLN A 142 -13.03 9.12 -15.93
C GLN A 142 -11.67 8.45 -15.66
N LEU A 143 -10.60 9.22 -15.56
CA LEU A 143 -9.27 8.71 -15.23
C LEU A 143 -9.22 8.00 -13.86
N VAL A 144 -9.93 8.52 -12.86
CA VAL A 144 -10.03 7.86 -11.55
C VAL A 144 -10.76 6.53 -11.67
N VAL A 145 -11.90 6.50 -12.36
CA VAL A 145 -12.71 5.29 -12.52
C VAL A 145 -12.02 4.23 -13.37
N THR A 146 -11.35 4.62 -14.46
CA THR A 146 -10.73 3.69 -15.42
C THR A 146 -9.26 3.40 -15.14
N GLY A 147 -8.60 4.21 -14.31
CA GLY A 147 -7.19 4.05 -13.95
C GLY A 147 -7.02 3.75 -12.47
N VAL A 148 -7.35 4.69 -11.60
CA VAL A 148 -7.06 4.60 -10.15
C VAL A 148 -7.80 3.44 -9.49
N VAL A 149 -9.09 3.29 -9.75
CA VAL A 149 -9.90 2.20 -9.17
C VAL A 149 -9.37 0.82 -9.57
N PRO A 150 -9.24 0.47 -10.86
CA PRO A 150 -8.74 -0.85 -11.25
C PRO A 150 -7.29 -1.07 -10.80
N PHE A 151 -6.44 -0.04 -10.81
CA PHE A 151 -5.08 -0.13 -10.29
C PHE A 151 -5.06 -0.58 -8.82
N ASN A 152 -5.86 0.06 -7.96
CA ASN A 152 -5.88 -0.26 -6.53
C ASN A 152 -6.50 -1.63 -6.24
N LEU A 153 -7.50 -2.05 -7.01
CA LEU A 153 -8.04 -3.41 -6.91
C LEU A 153 -7.00 -4.47 -7.29
N VAL A 154 -6.26 -4.25 -8.38
CA VAL A 154 -5.17 -5.14 -8.82
C VAL A 154 -4.02 -5.15 -7.80
N LYS A 155 -3.57 -3.98 -7.34
CA LYS A 155 -2.51 -3.87 -6.31
C LYS A 155 -2.94 -4.61 -5.03
N GLY A 156 -4.15 -4.39 -4.55
CA GLY A 156 -4.67 -5.06 -3.35
C GLY A 156 -4.75 -6.57 -3.50
N LEU A 157 -5.21 -7.07 -4.66
CA LEU A 157 -5.25 -8.50 -4.96
C LEU A 157 -3.84 -9.13 -4.97
N LEU A 158 -2.89 -8.50 -5.66
CA LEU A 158 -1.50 -8.98 -5.74
C LEU A 158 -0.85 -9.04 -4.35
N VAL A 159 -0.97 -7.96 -3.59
CA VAL A 159 -0.48 -7.90 -2.21
C VAL A 159 -1.13 -8.98 -1.35
N ALA A 160 -2.46 -9.15 -1.42
CA ALA A 160 -3.18 -10.16 -0.66
C ALA A 160 -2.72 -11.58 -0.98
N ILE A 161 -2.54 -11.93 -2.26
CA ILE A 161 -2.07 -13.26 -2.68
C ILE A 161 -0.67 -13.54 -2.12
N VAL A 162 0.27 -12.60 -2.28
CA VAL A 162 1.65 -12.80 -1.81
C VAL A 162 1.69 -12.85 -0.28
N THR A 163 0.94 -11.99 0.41
CA THR A 163 0.83 -12.05 1.88
C THR A 163 0.19 -13.35 2.34
N ALA A 164 -0.77 -13.91 1.61
CA ALA A 164 -1.40 -15.20 1.95
C ALA A 164 -0.38 -16.34 1.92
N LEU A 165 0.47 -16.40 0.88
CA LEU A 165 1.54 -17.38 0.76
C LEU A 165 2.46 -17.34 1.98
N ILE A 166 2.76 -16.16 2.50
CA ILE A 166 3.61 -16.02 3.68
C ILE A 166 2.82 -16.36 4.96
N TYR A 167 1.61 -15.82 5.11
CA TYR A 167 0.74 -16.01 6.28
C TYR A 167 0.48 -17.48 6.60
N PHE A 168 0.20 -18.31 5.60
CA PHE A 168 -0.10 -19.72 5.82
C PHE A 168 1.12 -20.55 6.21
N HIS A 169 2.33 -20.12 5.86
CA HIS A 169 3.59 -20.76 6.28
C HIS A 169 4.15 -20.19 7.59
N LEU A 170 3.66 -19.04 8.06
CA LEU A 170 4.11 -18.46 9.33
C LEU A 170 3.67 -19.31 10.53
N PRO A 171 4.58 -19.60 11.50
CA PRO A 171 4.24 -20.35 12.71
C PRO A 171 3.11 -19.67 13.50
N ALA A 172 2.16 -20.45 14.03
CA ALA A 172 1.02 -19.92 14.79
C ALA A 172 1.43 -19.02 15.97
N ARG A 173 2.56 -19.35 16.62
CA ARG A 173 3.18 -18.57 17.69
C ARG A 173 3.56 -17.12 17.33
N VAL A 174 3.80 -16.84 16.05
CA VAL A 174 4.09 -15.47 15.57
C VAL A 174 2.80 -14.65 15.51
N ILE A 175 1.70 -15.27 15.07
CA ILE A 175 0.41 -14.59 14.87
C ILE A 175 -0.35 -14.45 16.20
N ASN A 176 -0.18 -15.38 17.14
CA ASN A 176 -0.86 -15.35 18.43
C ASN A 176 -0.35 -14.26 19.39
N ARG A 177 0.74 -13.55 19.07
CA ARG A 177 1.20 -12.36 19.81
C ARG A 177 0.28 -11.15 19.66
N LEU A 178 -0.68 -11.23 18.72
CA LEU A 178 -1.67 -10.19 18.48
C LEU A 178 -2.81 -10.15 19.50
N LYS A 179 -2.91 -11.14 20.39
CA LYS A 179 -3.86 -11.22 21.52
C LYS A 179 -3.21 -10.68 22.78
#